data_AF-A0A2R4WGG1-F1
#
_entry.id   AF-A0A2R4WGG1-F1
#
_cell.length_a   1.000
_cell.length_b   1.000
_cell.length_c   1.000
_cell.angle_alpha   90.00
_cell.angle_beta   90.00
_cell.angle_gamma   90.00
#
_symmetry.space_group_name_H-M   'P 1'
#
loop_
_entity.id
_entity.type
_entity.pdbx_description
1 polymer ?
#
loop_
_entity_poly.entity_id
_entity_poly.type
_entity_poly.pdbx_seq_one_letter_code
_entity_poly.pdbx_strand_id
1 'polypeptide(L)'
;MQTVFITRYALSMGIKEVEVVKRDEEDGWVTVKWESGLNGTAGFSKRDYSLTRDDAVVVAEKMKQRKIDSHKRSIKKLEGKKF
;
A
#
# COMPACT_ATOMS: atom_id res chain seq x y z
N MET A 1 -16.23 13.18 8.41
CA MET A 1 -15.44 11.94 8.28
C MET A 1 -14.27 12.21 7.34
N GLN A 2 -13.06 11.78 7.70
CA GLN A 2 -11.86 11.97 6.88
C GLN A 2 -11.62 10.74 6.02
N THR A 3 -11.16 10.93 4.78
CA THR A 3 -10.84 9.86 3.84
C THR A 3 -9.33 9.78 3.66
N VAL A 4 -8.81 8.57 3.45
CA VAL A 4 -7.39 8.33 3.12
C VAL A 4 -7.27 7.36 1.94
N PHE A 5 -6.11 7.40 1.30
CA PHE A 5 -5.80 6.60 0.13
C PHE A 5 -4.77 5.53 0.50
N ILE A 6 -5.16 4.26 0.48
CA ILE A 6 -4.29 3.12 0.81
C ILE A 6 -3.57 2.63 -0.43
N THR A 7 -2.24 2.47 -0.36
CA THR A 7 -1.36 2.12 -1.50
C THR A 7 -0.72 0.72 -1.39
N ARG A 8 -1.07 -0.06 -0.37
CA ARG A 8 -0.47 -1.38 -0.03
C ARG A 8 -0.55 -2.44 -1.14
N TYR A 9 -1.38 -2.25 -2.16
CA TYR A 9 -1.62 -3.19 -3.26
C TYR A 9 -1.40 -2.56 -4.63
N ALA A 10 -0.49 -1.60 -4.77
CA ALA A 10 -0.27 -0.85 -6.01
C ALA A 10 -0.19 -1.69 -7.30
N LEU A 11 0.22 -2.96 -7.22
CA LEU A 11 0.31 -3.87 -8.36
C LEU A 11 -0.90 -4.78 -8.58
N SER A 12 -1.70 -5.03 -7.55
CA SER A 12 -2.83 -5.96 -7.61
C SER A 12 -4.19 -5.28 -7.49
N MET A 13 -4.32 -4.29 -6.61
CA MET A 13 -5.59 -3.58 -6.36
C MET A 13 -5.46 -2.06 -6.49
N GLY A 14 -4.27 -1.53 -6.77
CA GLY A 14 -4.04 -0.10 -6.95
C GLY A 14 -4.17 0.70 -5.66
N ILE A 15 -4.72 1.91 -5.79
CA ILE A 15 -4.99 2.86 -4.70
C ILE A 15 -6.46 2.70 -4.30
N LYS A 16 -6.73 2.47 -3.01
CA LYS A 16 -8.10 2.38 -2.50
C LYS A 16 -8.42 3.58 -1.62
N GLU A 17 -9.49 4.28 -1.96
CA GLU A 17 -10.06 5.36 -1.16
C GLU A 17 -10.94 4.75 -0.05
N VAL A 18 -10.67 5.11 1.21
CA VAL A 18 -11.35 4.52 2.37
C VAL A 18 -11.60 5.54 3.48
N GLU A 19 -12.71 5.36 4.18
CA GLU A 19 -13.08 6.19 5.33
C GLU A 19 -12.25 5.83 6.58
N VAL A 20 -11.74 6.85 7.25
CA VAL A 20 -11.05 6.74 8.53
C VAL A 20 -12.06 6.60 9.67
N VAL A 21 -11.88 5.57 10.48
CA VAL A 21 -12.61 5.31 11.72
C VAL A 21 -11.91 5.98 12.90
N LYS A 22 -10.58 5.85 12.98
CA LYS A 22 -9.75 6.45 14.02
C LYS A 22 -8.40 6.82 13.45
N ARG A 23 -7.85 7.96 13.85
CA ARG A 23 -6.48 8.37 13.55
C ARG A 23 -5.70 8.48 14.85
N ASP A 24 -4.54 7.83 14.86
CA ASP A 24 -3.56 7.98 15.92
C ASP A 24 -2.40 8.82 15.39
N GLU A 25 -2.36 10.08 15.81
CA GLU A 25 -1.37 11.03 15.30
C GLU A 25 0.04 10.77 15.87
N GLU A 26 0.08 10.26 17.11
CA GLU A 26 1.28 9.97 17.88
C GLU A 26 2.03 8.78 17.28
N ASP A 27 1.32 7.66 17.06
CA ASP A 27 1.92 6.47 16.46
C ASP A 27 1.92 6.50 14.92
N GLY A 28 1.17 7.44 14.32
CA GLY A 28 1.05 7.55 12.87
C GLY A 28 0.28 6.41 12.22
N TRP A 29 -0.71 5.87 12.92
CA TRP A 29 -1.60 4.83 12.40
C TRP A 29 -2.97 5.41 12.07
N VAL A 30 -3.63 4.81 11.08
CA VAL A 30 -5.04 5.03 10.79
C VAL A 30 -5.77 3.70 10.81
N THR A 31 -6.90 3.68 11.49
CA THR A 31 -7.88 2.60 11.40
C THR A 31 -8.93 3.03 10.39
N VAL A 32 -9.14 2.20 9.37
CA VAL A 32 -10.10 2.47 8.28
C VAL A 32 -11.14 1.37 8.21
N LYS A 33 -12.30 1.66 7.63
CA LYS A 33 -13.27 0.62 7.29
C LYS A 33 -12.70 -0.26 6.18
N TRP A 34 -12.62 -1.56 6.44
CA TRP A 34 -12.05 -2.52 5.52
C TRP A 34 -12.76 -3.86 5.69
N GLU A 35 -13.56 -4.26 4.70
CA GLU A 35 -14.46 -5.43 4.78
C GLU A 35 -13.72 -6.74 5.10
N SER A 36 -12.50 -6.91 4.57
CA SER A 36 -11.67 -8.10 4.86
C SER A 36 -10.86 -7.99 6.15
N GLY A 37 -11.05 -6.94 6.93
CA GLY A 37 -10.32 -6.65 8.16
C GLY A 37 -11.03 -7.22 9.41
N LEU A 38 -10.31 -7.29 10.52
CA LEU A 38 -10.88 -7.74 11.79
C LEU A 38 -11.97 -6.76 12.23
N ASN A 39 -13.16 -7.29 12.52
CA ASN A 39 -14.36 -6.49 12.84
C ASN A 39 -14.71 -5.43 11.76
N GLY A 40 -14.40 -5.71 10.48
CA GLY A 40 -14.66 -4.79 9.38
C GLY A 40 -13.74 -3.56 9.36
N THR A 41 -12.61 -3.62 10.08
CA THR A 41 -11.62 -2.54 10.13
C THR A 41 -10.19 -3.06 9.94
N ALA A 42 -9.31 -2.20 9.45
CA ALA A 42 -7.89 -2.51 9.34
C ALA A 42 -7.04 -1.30 9.74
N GLY A 43 -5.90 -1.58 10.39
CA GLY A 43 -4.90 -0.59 10.72
C GLY A 43 -3.85 -0.46 9.61
N PHE A 44 -3.53 0.79 9.25
CA PHE A 44 -2.50 1.13 8.27
C PHE A 44 -1.54 2.16 8.87
N SER A 45 -0.24 1.96 8.64
CA SER A 45 0.79 2.89 9.08
C SER A 45 0.90 4.08 8.11
N LYS A 46 1.51 5.19 8.53
CA LYS A 46 1.86 6.35 7.67
C LYS A 46 2.59 5.98 6.36
N ARG A 47 3.16 4.77 6.25
CA ARG A 47 3.81 4.28 5.03
C ARG A 47 2.84 3.69 4.01
N ASP A 48 1.66 3.26 4.47
CA ASP A 48 0.68 2.52 3.68
C ASP A 48 -0.49 3.39 3.20
N TYR A 49 -0.62 4.62 3.74
CA TYR A 49 -1.68 5.55 3.38
C TYR A 49 -1.15 6.93 2.99
N SER A 50 -1.97 7.67 2.25
CA SER A 50 -1.75 9.07 1.91
C SER A 50 -3.03 9.87 2.13
N LEU A 51 -2.88 11.16 2.46
CA LEU A 51 -4.02 12.06 2.68
C LEU A 51 -4.60 12.60 1.37
N THR A 52 -3.77 12.65 0.33
CA THR A 52 -4.17 13.10 -1.00
C THR A 52 -4.02 11.96 -2.00
N ARG A 53 -4.82 12.04 -3.07
CA ARG A 53 -4.74 11.08 -4.18
C ARG A 53 -3.41 11.20 -4.93
N ASP A 54 -2.91 12.41 -5.11
CA ASP A 54 -1.67 12.67 -5.85
C ASP A 54 -0.47 12.05 -5.14
N ASP A 55 -0.38 12.20 -3.81
CA ASP A 55 0.66 11.54 -3.01
C ASP A 55 0.55 10.01 -3.13
N ALA A 56 -0.68 9.49 -3.09
CA ALA A 56 -0.92 8.06 -3.23
C ALA A 56 -0.45 7.54 -4.60
N VAL A 57 -0.63 8.31 -5.68
CA VAL A 57 -0.16 7.98 -7.03
C VAL A 57 1.36 7.94 -7.08
N VAL A 58 2.03 8.95 -6.53
CA VAL A 58 3.51 8.98 -6.48
C VAL A 58 4.06 7.77 -5.73
N VAL A 59 3.46 7.42 -4.59
CA VAL A 59 3.86 6.24 -3.80
C VAL A 59 3.60 4.95 -4.56
N ALA A 60 2.43 4.82 -5.20
CA ALA A 60 2.05 3.63 -5.96
C ALA A 60 3.02 3.37 -7.13
N GLU A 61 3.37 4.39 -7.91
CA GLU A 61 4.33 4.26 -9.02
C GLU A 61 5.73 3.86 -8.51
N LYS A 62 6.17 4.44 -7.38
CA LYS A 62 7.44 4.06 -6.75
C LYS A 62 7.44 2.61 -6.28
N MET A 63 6.33 2.12 -5.72
CA MET A 63 6.18 0.71 -5.30
C MET A 63 6.20 -0.23 -6.51
N LYS A 64 5.48 0.13 -7.58
CA LYS A 64 5.44 -0.60 -8.84
C LYS A 64 6.84 -0.76 -9.43
N GLN A 65 7.59 0.33 -9.56
CA GLN A 65 8.95 0.29 -10.11
C GLN A 65 9.87 -0.60 -9.27
N ARG A 66 9.85 -0.44 -7.94
CA ARG A 66 10.67 -1.27 -7.02
C ARG A 66 10.38 -2.76 -7.17
N LYS A 67 9.11 -3.13 -7.34
CA LYS A 67 8.74 -4.54 -7.52
C LYS A 67 9.19 -5.06 -8.88
N ILE A 68 9.02 -4.28 -9.95
CA ILE A 68 9.54 -4.64 -11.27
C ILE A 68 11.04 -4.92 -11.18
N ASP A 69 11.81 -4.06 -10.51
CA ASP A 69 13.25 -4.24 -10.34
C ASP A 69 13.60 -5.46 -9.49
N SER A 70 12.79 -5.75 -8.47
CA SER A 70 12.92 -6.97 -7.68
C SER A 70 12.66 -8.23 -8.52
N HIS A 71 11.62 -8.22 -9.36
CA HIS A 71 11.29 -9.34 -10.24
C HIS A 71 12.36 -9.55 -11.30
N LYS A 72 12.86 -8.50 -11.94
CA LYS A 72 14.00 -8.58 -12.87
C LYS A 72 15.22 -9.23 -12.23
N ARG A 73 15.54 -8.87 -10.98
CA ARG A 73 16.62 -9.50 -10.21
C ARG A 73 16.37 -10.98 -9.96
N SER A 74 15.15 -11.37 -9.60
CA SER A 74 14.80 -12.77 -9.40
C SER A 74 14.88 -13.58 -10.70
N ILE A 75 14.38 -13.04 -11.82
CA ILE A 75 14.47 -13.69 -13.14
C ILE A 75 15.93 -13.92 -13.52
N LYS A 76 16.78 -12.89 -13.44
CA LYS A 76 18.22 -13.03 -13.72
C LYS A 76 18.90 -14.10 -12.86
N LYS A 77 18.52 -14.22 -11.58
CA LYS A 77 19.02 -15.27 -10.69
C LYS A 77 18.57 -16.66 -11.11
N LEU A 78 17.34 -16.81 -11.61
CA LEU A 78 16.81 -18.09 -12.08
C LEU A 78 17.43 -18.49 -13.41
N GLU A 79 17.57 -17.57 -14.37
CA GLU A 79 18.24 -17.82 -15.66
C GLU A 79 19.71 -18.22 -15.49
N GLY A 80 20.39 -17.67 -14.47
CA GLY A 80 21.76 -18.04 -14.13
C GLY A 80 21.90 -19.41 -13.45
N LYS A 81 20.81 -20.01 -12.96
CA LYS A 81 20.82 -21.38 -12.47
C LYS A 81 20.60 -22.32 -13.64
N LYS A 82 21.70 -22.84 -14.19
CA LYS A 82 21.64 -24.06 -15.02
C LYS A 82 21.16 -25.19 -14.11
N PHE A 83 19.96 -25.69 -14.38
CA PHE A 83 19.55 -27.02 -13.94
C PHE A 83 20.19 -28.06 -14.85
#